data_AF-A0AAV8UFX4-F1
#
_entry.id   AF-A0AAV8UFX4-F1
#
_cell.length_a   1.000
_cell.length_b   1.000
_cell.length_c   1.000
_cell.angle_alpha   90.00
_cell.angle_beta   90.00
_cell.angle_gamma   90.00
#
_symmetry.space_group_name_H-M   'P 1'
#
loop_
_entity.id
_entity.type
_entity.pdbx_description
1 polymer ?
#
loop_
_entity_poly.entity_id
_entity_poly.type
_entity_poly.pdbx_seq_one_letter_code
_entity_poly.pdbx_strand_id
1 'polypeptide(L)'
;MSGLTIGDTIPNLELETTHGVIKLHDYINTWTILFSHPGLSCDDVVSHVEWIKDIEAYSGGSKVTYPIIADPNREAIKELNMVDPDEKDSSGNNLPSRALHIVGPDKKIKLSLLYPATTGRNMDKVMRVLDSLKKAEKYKKIATPANWKPGDDVVISASVFDEDAKKMFPQGFNF
;
A
#
# COMPACT_ATOMS: atom_id res chain seq x y z
N MET A 1 10.86 7.04 -17.17
CA MET A 1 9.61 6.26 -17.19
C MET A 1 8.55 7.05 -16.46
N SER A 2 7.33 7.12 -16.98
CA SER A 2 6.19 7.68 -16.26
C SER A 2 5.97 6.88 -14.97
N GLY A 3 5.76 7.55 -13.83
CA GLY A 3 5.51 6.87 -12.56
C GLY A 3 4.23 6.02 -12.59
N LEU A 4 4.12 5.07 -11.65
CA LEU A 4 2.96 4.18 -11.53
C LEU A 4 1.68 4.97 -11.18
N THR A 5 0.59 4.65 -11.86
CA THR A 5 -0.72 5.28 -11.69
C THR A 5 -1.80 4.30 -11.23
N ILE A 6 -2.98 4.83 -10.84
CA ILE A 6 -4.11 3.99 -10.43
C ILE A 6 -4.61 3.18 -11.64
N GLY A 7 -4.75 1.87 -11.46
CA GLY A 7 -5.21 0.94 -12.50
C GLY A 7 -4.07 0.20 -13.22
N ASP A 8 -2.83 0.67 -13.08
CA ASP A 8 -1.66 -0.03 -13.60
C ASP A 8 -1.45 -1.35 -12.87
N THR A 9 -1.05 -2.38 -13.62
CA THR A 9 -0.57 -3.64 -13.05
C THR A 9 0.80 -3.40 -12.44
N ILE A 10 0.98 -3.73 -11.17
CA ILE A 10 2.27 -3.59 -10.51
C ILE A 10 3.34 -4.48 -11.19
N PRO A 11 4.61 -4.04 -11.32
CA PRO A 11 5.66 -4.87 -11.91
C PRO A 11 5.80 -6.23 -11.22
N ASN A 12 6.05 -7.30 -12.00
CA ASN A 12 6.22 -8.65 -11.45
C ASN A 12 7.69 -8.92 -11.12
N LEU A 13 8.17 -8.31 -10.04
CA LEU A 13 9.57 -8.39 -9.61
C LEU A 13 9.85 -9.67 -8.83
N GLU A 14 11.05 -10.21 -9.00
CA GLU A 14 11.64 -11.19 -8.08
C GLU A 14 12.46 -10.43 -7.05
N LEU A 15 12.14 -10.60 -5.76
CA LEU A 15 12.60 -9.75 -4.68
C LEU A 15 13.22 -10.60 -3.58
N GLU A 16 14.43 -10.23 -3.15
CA GLU A 16 15.05 -10.80 -1.96
C GLU A 16 14.43 -10.17 -0.70
N THR A 17 14.07 -10.99 0.28
CA THR A 17 13.41 -10.51 1.50
C THR A 17 13.89 -11.25 2.74
N THR A 18 13.54 -10.73 3.92
CA THR A 18 13.74 -11.41 5.21
C THR A 18 13.03 -12.77 5.33
N HIS A 19 12.08 -13.09 4.44
CA HIS A 19 11.41 -14.41 4.37
C HIS A 19 11.88 -15.25 3.18
N GLY A 20 13.01 -14.92 2.57
CA GLY A 20 13.53 -15.54 1.36
C GLY A 20 13.07 -14.82 0.09
N VAL A 21 13.39 -15.40 -1.07
CA VAL A 21 13.05 -14.82 -2.37
C VAL A 21 11.56 -14.97 -2.64
N ILE A 22 10.91 -13.87 -3.02
CA ILE A 22 9.49 -13.87 -3.42
C ILE A 22 9.35 -13.33 -4.83
N LYS A 23 8.36 -13.85 -5.56
CA LYS A 23 7.87 -13.21 -6.77
C LYS A 23 6.64 -12.39 -6.42
N LEU A 24 6.67 -11.09 -6.73
CA LEU A 24 5.69 -10.13 -6.21
C LEU A 24 4.24 -10.49 -6.56
N HIS A 25 3.98 -10.98 -7.78
CA HIS A 25 2.63 -11.42 -8.15
C HIS A 25 2.18 -12.68 -7.41
N ASP A 26 3.09 -13.60 -7.11
CA ASP A 26 2.75 -14.83 -6.38
C ASP A 26 2.47 -14.54 -4.90
N TYR A 27 3.11 -13.49 -4.36
CA TYR A 27 2.85 -12.98 -3.00
C TYR A 27 1.49 -12.29 -2.88
N ILE A 28 1.07 -11.51 -3.90
CA ILE A 28 -0.19 -10.76 -3.88
C ILE A 28 -1.38 -11.70 -4.13
N ASN A 29 -1.81 -12.44 -3.12
CA ASN A 29 -3.00 -13.32 -3.20
C ASN A 29 -4.30 -12.60 -2.78
N THR A 30 -4.17 -11.55 -1.98
CA THR A 30 -5.26 -10.71 -1.50
C THR A 30 -4.86 -9.25 -1.57
N TRP A 31 -5.71 -8.36 -1.07
CA TRP A 31 -5.38 -6.95 -0.87
C TRP A 31 -4.05 -6.81 -0.13
N THR A 32 -3.07 -6.19 -0.79
CA THR A 32 -1.70 -6.09 -0.32
C THR A 32 -1.30 -4.63 -0.21
N ILE A 33 -0.65 -4.27 0.89
CA ILE A 33 -0.02 -2.96 1.06
C ILE A 33 1.47 -3.15 0.82
N LEU A 34 1.98 -2.60 -0.28
CA LEU A 34 3.40 -2.52 -0.55
C LEU A 34 3.88 -1.14 -0.10
N PHE A 35 4.85 -1.07 0.79
CA PHE A 35 5.31 0.19 1.35
C PHE A 35 6.82 0.15 1.54
N SER A 36 7.49 1.25 1.27
CA SER A 36 8.89 1.43 1.64
C SER A 36 9.03 1.54 3.16
N HIS A 37 10.27 1.53 3.64
CA HIS A 37 10.72 1.70 5.02
C HIS A 37 9.61 1.70 6.09
N PRO A 38 9.39 0.62 6.88
CA PRO A 38 10.24 -0.56 6.97
C PRO A 38 9.98 -1.69 5.96
N GLY A 39 9.02 -1.58 5.02
CA GLY A 39 8.67 -2.73 4.15
C GLY A 39 9.63 -2.98 2.97
N LEU A 40 10.38 -1.96 2.55
CA LEU A 40 11.39 -2.02 1.49
C LEU A 40 12.43 -0.93 1.75
N SER A 41 13.72 -1.27 1.76
CA SER A 41 14.81 -0.30 1.73
C SER A 41 16.01 -0.78 0.90
N CYS A 42 17.03 0.06 0.76
CA CYS A 42 18.23 -0.22 -0.01
C CYS A 42 19.34 -0.93 0.79
N ASP A 43 19.04 -1.39 2.00
CA ASP A 43 19.96 -2.21 2.80
C ASP A 43 19.78 -3.70 2.48
N ASP A 44 20.76 -4.51 2.84
CA ASP A 44 20.74 -5.96 2.64
C ASP A 44 19.85 -6.70 3.66
N VAL A 45 19.54 -7.96 3.36
CA VAL A 45 18.66 -8.80 4.21
C VAL A 45 19.25 -9.00 5.60
N VAL A 46 20.57 -9.12 5.74
CA VAL A 46 21.23 -9.34 7.03
C VAL A 46 20.98 -8.15 7.95
N SER A 47 21.14 -6.93 7.42
CA SER A 47 20.86 -5.68 8.10
C SER A 47 19.38 -5.60 8.52
N HIS A 48 18.45 -6.04 7.66
CA HIS A 48 17.02 -6.09 8.00
C HIS A 48 16.70 -7.06 9.12
N VAL A 49 17.29 -8.24 9.12
CA VAL A 49 17.07 -9.25 10.18
C VAL A 49 17.54 -8.72 11.54
N GLU A 50 18.67 -8.00 11.58
CA GLU A 50 19.13 -7.34 12.80
C GLU A 50 18.21 -6.18 13.20
N TRP A 51 17.83 -5.33 12.25
CA TRP A 51 16.97 -4.18 12.50
C TRP A 51 15.56 -4.57 12.97
N ILE A 52 15.02 -5.72 12.54
CA ILE A 52 13.76 -6.26 13.07
C ILE A 52 13.79 -6.37 14.59
N LYS A 53 14.93 -6.73 15.20
CA LYS A 53 15.04 -6.83 16.66
C LYS A 53 14.79 -5.48 17.34
N ASP A 54 15.31 -4.40 16.76
CA ASP A 54 15.12 -3.05 17.25
C ASP A 54 13.68 -2.57 17.04
N ILE A 55 13.07 -2.89 15.88
CA ILE A 55 11.65 -2.59 15.61
C ILE A 55 10.76 -3.27 16.66
N GLU A 56 11.01 -4.56 16.93
CA GLU A 56 10.23 -5.34 17.90
C GLU A 56 10.45 -4.83 19.33
N ALA A 57 11.67 -4.45 19.69
CA ALA A 57 11.95 -3.84 21.00
C ALA A 57 11.21 -2.51 21.17
N TYR A 58 11.24 -1.65 20.15
CA TYR A 58 10.54 -0.35 20.16
C TYR A 58 9.02 -0.51 20.19
N SER A 59 8.47 -1.54 19.52
CA SER A 59 7.03 -1.78 19.40
C SER A 59 6.41 -2.50 20.63
N GLY A 60 7.14 -2.57 21.75
CA GLY A 60 6.70 -3.25 22.95
C GLY A 60 6.65 -4.78 22.80
N GLY A 61 7.50 -5.34 21.93
CA GLY A 61 7.60 -6.78 21.65
C GLY A 61 6.70 -7.27 20.51
N SER A 62 6.02 -6.39 19.79
CA SER A 62 5.15 -6.78 18.67
C SER A 62 5.97 -7.30 17.50
N LYS A 63 5.73 -8.55 17.10
CA LYS A 63 6.51 -9.22 16.05
C LYS A 63 6.31 -8.63 14.66
N VAL A 64 7.39 -8.51 13.90
CA VAL A 64 7.34 -8.17 12.47
C VAL A 64 6.95 -9.45 11.70
N THR A 65 5.74 -9.47 11.17
CA THR A 65 5.16 -10.66 10.50
C THR A 65 5.13 -10.55 8.97
N TYR A 66 5.57 -9.42 8.42
CA TYR A 66 5.66 -9.18 6.99
C TYR A 66 7.13 -9.22 6.51
N PRO A 67 7.38 -9.65 5.26
CA PRO A 67 8.72 -9.62 4.70
C PRO A 67 9.18 -8.17 4.50
N ILE A 68 10.46 -7.92 4.75
CA ILE A 68 11.13 -6.67 4.38
C ILE A 68 11.96 -6.94 3.13
N ILE A 69 11.74 -6.17 2.07
CA ILE A 69 12.43 -6.28 0.79
C ILE A 69 13.79 -5.59 0.87
N ALA A 70 14.84 -6.29 0.46
CA ALA A 70 16.18 -5.74 0.26
C ALA A 70 16.35 -5.29 -1.20
N ASP A 71 16.69 -4.03 -1.41
CA ASP A 71 16.89 -3.42 -2.74
C ASP A 71 18.26 -2.72 -2.86
N PRO A 72 19.39 -3.43 -2.63
CA PRO A 72 20.72 -2.83 -2.68
C PRO A 72 21.14 -2.38 -4.09
N ASN A 73 20.48 -2.81 -5.16
CA ASN A 73 20.74 -2.31 -6.52
C ASN A 73 19.84 -1.11 -6.90
N ARG A 74 18.88 -0.74 -6.03
CA ARG A 74 17.91 0.35 -6.26
C ARG A 74 17.05 0.13 -7.50
N GLU A 75 16.83 -1.11 -7.92
CA GLU A 75 15.98 -1.42 -9.07
C GLU A 75 14.51 -1.41 -8.65
N ALA A 76 14.19 -2.02 -7.51
CA ALA A 76 12.81 -2.11 -7.04
C ALA A 76 12.25 -0.71 -6.71
N ILE A 77 12.99 0.19 -6.04
CA ILE A 77 12.51 1.55 -5.76
C ILE A 77 12.23 2.36 -7.04
N LYS A 78 12.95 2.11 -8.13
CA LYS A 78 12.76 2.81 -9.41
C LYS A 78 11.53 2.27 -10.13
N GLU A 79 11.42 0.95 -10.26
CA GLU A 79 10.28 0.26 -10.87
C GLU A 79 8.98 0.54 -10.12
N LEU A 80 9.05 0.66 -8.79
CA LEU A 80 7.92 0.93 -7.92
C LEU A 80 7.66 2.42 -7.70
N ASN A 81 8.37 3.33 -8.36
CA ASN A 81 8.19 4.79 -8.21
C ASN A 81 8.25 5.26 -6.73
N MET A 82 9.23 4.76 -5.98
CA MET A 82 9.41 5.01 -4.54
C MET A 82 10.64 5.86 -4.21
N VAL A 83 11.39 6.35 -5.19
CA VAL A 83 12.63 7.11 -4.99
C VAL A 83 12.37 8.44 -4.26
N ASP A 84 13.16 8.76 -3.23
CA ASP A 84 13.21 10.09 -2.62
C ASP A 84 14.16 10.99 -3.43
N PRO A 85 13.74 12.21 -3.82
CA PRO A 85 14.58 13.11 -4.60
C PRO A 85 15.77 13.66 -3.81
N ASP A 86 15.64 13.80 -2.49
CA ASP A 86 16.57 14.54 -1.64
C ASP A 86 17.42 13.60 -0.78
N GLU A 87 16.85 12.48 -0.32
CA GLU A 87 17.59 11.52 0.50
C GLU A 87 18.56 10.66 -0.32
N LYS A 88 19.80 10.62 0.14
CA LYS A 88 20.89 9.89 -0.50
C LYS A 88 21.74 9.14 0.53
N ASP A 89 22.30 8.01 0.10
CA ASP A 89 23.34 7.33 0.85
C ASP A 89 24.67 8.11 0.82
N SER A 90 25.67 7.62 1.55
CA SER A 90 27.02 8.21 1.59
C SER A 90 27.74 8.24 0.24
N SER A 91 27.29 7.43 -0.72
CA SER A 91 27.81 7.34 -2.08
C SER A 91 27.04 8.23 -3.05
N GLY A 92 26.03 8.98 -2.57
CA GLY A 92 25.22 9.90 -3.35
C GLY A 92 24.08 9.24 -4.14
N ASN A 93 23.78 7.95 -3.92
CA ASN A 93 22.66 7.29 -4.57
C ASN A 93 21.37 7.55 -3.81
N ASN A 94 20.26 7.75 -4.54
CA ASN A 94 18.97 7.97 -3.93
C ASN A 94 18.49 6.79 -3.08
N LEU A 95 17.80 7.11 -2.00
CA LEU A 95 17.12 6.18 -1.09
C LEU A 95 15.61 6.21 -1.36
N PRO A 96 14.83 5.25 -0.84
CA PRO A 96 13.38 5.31 -0.94
C PRO A 96 12.79 6.42 -0.07
N SER A 97 11.80 7.10 -0.63
CA SER A 97 10.84 7.94 0.10
C SER A 97 9.96 7.07 0.99
N ARG A 98 9.00 7.64 1.73
CA ARG A 98 7.98 6.90 2.51
C ARG A 98 6.74 6.57 1.66
N ALA A 99 6.96 6.08 0.45
CA ALA A 99 5.91 5.66 -0.46
C ALA A 99 5.12 4.42 0.03
N LEU A 100 3.88 4.30 -0.46
CA LEU A 100 3.00 3.16 -0.24
C LEU A 100 2.03 3.00 -1.42
N HIS A 101 1.84 1.76 -1.88
CA HIS A 101 0.82 1.35 -2.83
C HIS A 101 -0.13 0.34 -2.18
N ILE A 102 -1.43 0.56 -2.34
CA ILE A 102 -2.45 -0.46 -2.06
C ILE A 102 -2.75 -1.17 -3.37
N VAL A 103 -2.52 -2.47 -3.40
CA VAL A 103 -2.66 -3.33 -4.58
C VAL A 103 -3.81 -4.31 -4.36
N GLY A 104 -4.71 -4.40 -5.34
CA GLY A 104 -5.82 -5.35 -5.31
C GLY A 104 -5.37 -6.78 -5.63
N PRO A 105 -6.23 -7.79 -5.38
CA PRO A 105 -5.96 -9.17 -5.77
C PRO A 105 -5.71 -9.36 -7.28
N ASP A 106 -6.23 -8.44 -8.09
CA ASP A 106 -6.03 -8.33 -9.54
C ASP A 106 -4.66 -7.73 -9.94
N LYS A 107 -3.74 -7.56 -8.97
CA LYS A 107 -2.39 -6.99 -9.16
C LYS A 107 -2.37 -5.53 -9.60
N LYS A 108 -3.52 -4.87 -9.59
CA LYS A 108 -3.63 -3.47 -9.98
C LYS A 108 -3.50 -2.53 -8.79
N ILE A 109 -2.83 -1.41 -9.02
CA ILE A 109 -2.72 -0.33 -8.04
C ILE A 109 -4.09 0.32 -7.86
N LYS A 110 -4.55 0.38 -6.62
CA LYS A 110 -5.83 0.98 -6.23
C LYS A 110 -5.65 2.35 -5.59
N LEU A 111 -4.50 2.58 -4.96
CA LEU A 111 -4.16 3.84 -4.32
C LEU A 111 -2.65 3.93 -4.13
N SER A 112 -2.08 5.13 -4.28
CA SER A 112 -0.69 5.44 -3.97
C SER A 112 -0.60 6.64 -3.02
N LEU A 113 0.28 6.56 -2.03
CA LEU A 113 0.66 7.65 -1.14
C LEU A 113 2.15 7.87 -1.25
N LEU A 114 2.57 9.09 -1.57
CA LEU A 114 3.99 9.47 -1.68
C LEU A 114 4.29 10.50 -0.59
N TYR A 115 5.08 10.11 0.40
CA TYR A 115 5.52 10.96 1.49
C TYR A 115 7.05 11.05 1.41
N PRO A 116 7.66 12.22 1.61
CA PRO A 116 9.12 12.31 1.71
C PRO A 116 9.62 11.61 2.97
N ALA A 117 10.92 11.28 3.03
CA ALA A 117 11.53 10.69 4.21
C ALA A 117 11.35 11.50 5.50
N THR A 118 11.19 12.82 5.38
CA THR A 118 10.99 13.74 6.50
C THR A 118 9.61 13.62 7.17
N THR A 119 8.62 13.01 6.51
CA THR A 119 7.22 13.02 6.97
C THR A 119 6.70 11.60 7.20
N GLY A 120 6.56 11.21 8.47
CA GLY A 120 5.97 9.92 8.85
C GLY A 120 4.55 9.73 8.31
N ARG A 121 4.20 8.50 7.94
CA ARG A 121 2.86 8.14 7.43
C ARG A 121 1.85 8.08 8.58
N ASN A 122 0.60 8.39 8.28
CA ASN A 122 -0.54 8.12 9.15
C ASN A 122 -1.15 6.75 8.78
N MET A 123 -0.93 5.72 9.61
CA MET A 123 -1.42 4.37 9.34
C MET A 123 -2.94 4.21 9.55
N ASP A 124 -3.57 5.01 10.41
CA ASP A 124 -5.03 5.01 10.55
C ASP A 124 -5.71 5.44 9.24
N LYS A 125 -5.12 6.43 8.56
CA LYS A 125 -5.58 6.84 7.23
C LYS A 125 -5.43 5.70 6.21
N VAL A 126 -4.32 4.96 6.26
CA VAL A 126 -4.07 3.81 5.37
C VAL A 126 -5.11 2.72 5.58
N MET A 127 -5.40 2.35 6.83
CA MET A 127 -6.42 1.35 7.15
C MET A 127 -7.81 1.82 6.74
N ARG A 128 -8.16 3.08 7.01
CA ARG A 128 -9.43 3.68 6.60
C ARG A 128 -9.65 3.65 5.09
N VAL A 129 -8.62 3.97 4.29
CA VAL A 129 -8.75 3.91 2.83
C VAL A 129 -8.78 2.47 2.31
N LEU A 130 -8.09 1.53 2.96
CA LEU A 130 -8.21 0.11 2.63
C LEU A 130 -9.64 -0.40 2.84
N ASP A 131 -10.27 -0.04 3.97
CA ASP A 131 -11.67 -0.38 4.23
C ASP A 131 -12.61 0.23 3.20
N SER A 132 -12.39 1.50 2.86
CA SER A 132 -13.14 2.18 1.78
C SER A 132 -13.02 1.44 0.45
N LEU A 133 -11.80 1.06 0.05
CA LEU A 133 -11.54 0.35 -1.20
C LEU A 133 -12.22 -1.02 -1.23
N LYS A 134 -12.08 -1.80 -0.15
CA LYS A 134 -12.76 -3.10 0.00
C LYS A 134 -14.28 -2.95 -0.02
N LYS A 135 -14.83 -1.91 0.62
CA LYS A 135 -16.28 -1.64 0.64
C LYS A 135 -16.79 -1.28 -0.75
N ALA A 136 -16.10 -0.38 -1.46
CA ALA A 136 -16.44 -0.01 -2.82
C ALA A 136 -16.34 -1.21 -3.78
N GLU A 137 -15.35 -2.09 -3.60
CA GLU A 137 -15.23 -3.32 -4.38
C GLU A 137 -16.35 -4.31 -4.09
N LYS A 138 -16.73 -4.50 -2.82
CA LYS A 138 -17.75 -5.47 -2.40
C LYS A 138 -19.15 -5.09 -2.88
N TYR A 139 -19.58 -3.86 -2.60
CA TYR A 139 -20.95 -3.44 -2.87
C TYR A 139 -21.14 -2.98 -4.32
N LYS A 140 -20.05 -2.56 -4.98
CA LYS A 140 -20.05 -1.88 -6.28
C LYS A 140 -20.91 -0.62 -6.25
N LYS A 141 -20.62 0.33 -7.15
CA LYS A 141 -21.46 1.52 -7.35
C LYS A 141 -21.76 2.33 -6.08
N ILE A 142 -20.85 2.34 -5.11
CA ILE A 142 -20.86 3.23 -3.96
C ILE A 142 -19.51 3.95 -3.86
N ALA A 143 -19.50 5.10 -3.21
CA ALA A 143 -18.32 5.86 -2.85
C ALA A 143 -18.37 6.27 -1.37
N THR A 144 -17.22 6.34 -0.72
CA THR A 144 -17.12 6.89 0.63
C THR A 144 -16.93 8.41 0.55
N PRO A 145 -17.69 9.21 1.31
CA PRO A 145 -17.55 10.67 1.29
C PRO A 145 -16.24 11.16 1.92
N ALA A 146 -15.98 12.46 1.81
CA ALA A 146 -14.85 13.09 2.49
C ALA A 146 -14.91 12.81 4.00
N ASN A 147 -13.74 12.50 4.59
CA ASN A 147 -13.60 12.16 6.01
C ASN A 147 -14.38 10.92 6.51
N TRP A 148 -14.97 10.13 5.61
CA TRP A 148 -15.70 8.91 5.95
C TRP A 148 -14.90 7.98 6.88
N LYS A 149 -15.57 7.43 7.89
CA LYS A 149 -15.06 6.41 8.80
C LYS A 149 -15.89 5.12 8.69
N PRO A 150 -15.32 3.95 9.03
CA PRO A 150 -16.10 2.73 9.16
C PRO A 150 -17.29 2.94 10.11
N GLY A 151 -18.50 2.67 9.60
CA GLY A 151 -19.76 2.92 10.31
C GLY A 151 -20.57 4.07 9.71
N ASP A 152 -19.92 5.04 9.08
CA ASP A 152 -20.60 6.17 8.43
C ASP A 152 -21.28 5.74 7.13
N ASP A 153 -22.27 6.55 6.73
CA ASP A 153 -23.00 6.40 5.47
C ASP A 153 -22.09 6.53 4.25
N VAL A 154 -22.49 5.85 3.17
CA VAL A 154 -21.82 5.89 1.87
C VAL A 154 -22.74 6.52 0.85
N VAL A 155 -22.15 7.02 -0.24
CA VAL A 155 -22.88 7.64 -1.35
C VAL A 155 -23.11 6.62 -2.44
N ILE A 156 -24.35 6.46 -2.91
CA ILE A 156 -24.67 5.65 -4.08
C ILE A 156 -24.19 6.39 -5.33
N SER A 157 -23.54 5.69 -6.25
CA SER A 157 -23.11 6.24 -7.52
C SER A 157 -24.30 6.82 -8.28
N ALA A 158 -24.15 8.03 -8.83
CA ALA A 158 -25.18 8.68 -9.65
C ALA A 158 -25.60 7.87 -10.89
N SER A 159 -24.83 6.84 -11.26
CA SER A 159 -25.17 5.89 -12.32
C SER A 159 -26.20 4.82 -11.91
N VAL A 160 -26.68 4.80 -10.67
CA VAL A 160 -27.65 3.81 -10.16
C VAL A 160 -29.01 4.48 -10.07
N PHE A 161 -30.00 3.92 -10.76
CA PHE A 161 -31.38 4.41 -10.72
C PHE A 161 -32.13 3.86 -9.50
N ASP A 162 -33.17 4.56 -9.05
CA ASP A 162 -33.92 4.26 -7.82
C ASP A 162 -34.41 2.81 -7.72
N GLU A 163 -34.87 2.22 -8.82
CA GLU A 163 -35.34 0.82 -8.84
C GLU A 163 -34.20 -0.17 -8.55
N ASP A 164 -33.01 0.10 -9.08
CA ASP A 164 -31.83 -0.72 -8.85
C ASP A 164 -31.26 -0.46 -7.46
N ALA A 165 -31.28 0.79 -6.99
CA ALA A 165 -30.86 1.14 -5.64
C ALA A 165 -31.67 0.38 -4.57
N LYS A 166 -32.99 0.24 -4.75
CA LYS A 166 -33.86 -0.55 -3.84
C LYS A 166 -33.49 -2.03 -3.80
N LYS A 167 -33.03 -2.60 -4.91
CA LYS A 167 -32.58 -4.00 -4.99
C LYS A 167 -31.18 -4.17 -4.41
N MET A 168 -30.27 -3.23 -4.69
CA MET A 168 -28.87 -3.27 -4.28
C MET A 168 -28.68 -2.95 -2.79
N PHE A 169 -29.53 -2.09 -2.22
CA PHE A 169 -29.41 -1.57 -0.86
C PHE A 169 -30.72 -1.77 -0.07
N PRO A 170 -31.12 -3.02 0.21
CA PRO A 170 -32.38 -3.32 0.90
C PRO A 170 -32.44 -2.81 2.35
N GLN A 171 -31.29 -2.45 2.95
CA GLN A 171 -31.21 -1.81 4.25
C GLN A 171 -31.72 -0.35 4.27
N GLY A 172 -32.01 0.24 3.11
CA GLY A 172 -32.48 1.61 2.96
C GLY A 172 -31.39 2.59 2.52
N PHE A 173 -31.80 3.70 1.92
CA PHE A 173 -30.96 4.82 1.49
C PHE A 173 -31.75 6.14 1.55
N ASN A 174 -31.03 7.25 1.72
CA ASN A 174 -31.59 8.60 1.72
C ASN A 174 -31.23 9.30 0.40
N PHE A 175 -32.08 10.25 -0.03
CA PHE A 175 -31.85 11.11 -1.19
C PHE A 175 -31.13 12.40 -0.80
#